data_AF-A0A962IHT4-F1
#
_entry.id   AF-A0A962IHT4-F1
#
_cell.length_a   1.000
_cell.length_b   1.000
_cell.length_c   1.000
_cell.angle_alpha   90.00
_cell.angle_beta   90.00
_cell.angle_gamma   90.00
#
_symmetry.space_group_name_H-M   'P 1'
#
loop_
_entity.id
_entity.type
_entity.pdbx_description
1 polymer ?
#
loop_
_entity_poly.entity_id
_entity_poly.type
_entity_poly.pdbx_seq_one_letter_code
_entity_poly.pdbx_strand_id
1 'polypeptide(L)'
;VTPKEHLGLPDKDDVKEGIITYKLAAHAADLAKGHPGAQIRDNALSKARYEFRWDDQFNLGLDPDKAKSFHDETLPKESAKVAHFCSMCGPHFCSMKITQDVRDYAAEQGLSDQQALEQGMADKAREFRQQGGEVYRPE
;
A
#
# COMPACT_ATOMS: atom_id res chain seq x y z
N VAL A 1 23.28 12.94 -12.19
CA VAL A 1 24.23 11.80 -12.10
C VAL A 1 23.49 10.56 -12.55
N THR A 2 24.04 9.85 -13.53
CA THR A 2 23.47 8.57 -14.01
C THR A 2 24.10 7.40 -13.25
N PRO A 3 23.51 6.19 -13.28
CA PRO A 3 24.13 5.01 -12.66
C PRO A 3 25.55 4.72 -13.19
N LYS A 4 25.84 5.06 -14.46
CA LYS A 4 27.16 4.86 -15.09
C LYS A 4 28.12 6.03 -14.92
N GLU A 5 27.80 7.02 -14.08
CA GLU A 5 28.73 8.11 -13.80
C GLU A 5 30.09 7.56 -13.32
N HIS A 6 31.19 8.02 -13.92
CA HIS A 6 32.56 7.51 -13.72
C HIS A 6 32.82 6.07 -14.20
N LEU A 7 31.88 5.43 -14.89
CA LEU A 7 32.01 4.05 -15.42
C LEU A 7 31.88 3.97 -16.94
N GLY A 8 31.07 4.81 -17.57
CA GLY A 8 30.88 4.82 -19.02
C GLY A 8 29.78 5.75 -19.50
N LEU A 9 29.50 5.72 -20.82
CA LEU A 9 28.38 6.48 -21.39
C LEU A 9 27.05 5.82 -21.00
N PRO A 10 26.05 6.60 -20.56
CA PRO A 10 24.74 6.08 -20.22
C PRO A 10 23.96 5.66 -21.47
N ASP A 11 23.20 4.59 -21.34
CA ASP A 11 22.16 4.21 -22.31
C ASP A 11 20.81 4.85 -21.96
N LYS A 12 19.76 4.49 -22.70
CA LYS A 12 18.42 5.04 -22.51
C LYS A 12 17.84 4.76 -21.11
N ASP A 13 18.11 3.58 -20.57
CA ASP A 13 17.55 3.15 -19.29
C ASP A 13 18.29 3.83 -18.13
N ASP A 14 19.62 3.97 -18.23
CA ASP A 14 20.43 4.75 -17.29
C ASP A 14 19.95 6.21 -17.19
N VAL A 15 19.61 6.82 -18.33
CA VAL A 15 19.10 8.19 -18.38
C VAL A 15 17.72 8.27 -17.70
N LYS A 16 16.81 7.33 -18.01
CA LYS A 16 15.49 7.28 -17.38
C LYS A 16 15.63 7.13 -15.85
N GLU A 17 16.46 6.20 -15.38
CA GLU A 17 16.70 5.97 -13.96
C GLU A 17 17.27 7.21 -13.26
N GLY A 18 18.25 7.87 -13.87
CA GLY A 18 18.78 9.13 -13.36
C GLY A 18 17.72 10.23 -13.24
N ILE A 19 16.88 10.41 -14.27
CA ILE A 19 15.80 11.41 -14.25
C ILE A 19 14.78 11.11 -13.14
N ILE A 20 14.29 9.87 -13.05
CA ILE A 20 13.31 9.48 -12.03
C ILE A 20 13.89 9.66 -10.62
N THR A 21 15.15 9.28 -10.42
CA THR A 21 15.87 9.45 -9.15
C THR A 21 15.94 10.93 -8.72
N TYR A 22 16.33 11.82 -9.64
CA TYR A 22 16.40 13.24 -9.32
C TYR A 22 15.02 13.89 -9.15
N LYS A 23 13.99 13.44 -9.88
CA LYS A 23 12.60 13.89 -9.65
C LYS A 23 12.11 13.50 -8.26
N LEU A 24 12.43 12.30 -7.80
CA LEU A 24 12.14 11.87 -6.43
C LEU A 24 12.87 12.73 -5.40
N ALA A 25 14.17 12.95 -5.58
CA ALA A 25 14.98 13.76 -4.67
C ALA A 25 14.47 15.21 -4.58
N ALA A 26 14.14 15.83 -5.71
CA ALA A 26 13.56 17.16 -5.75
C ALA A 26 12.20 17.21 -5.02
N HIS A 27 11.31 16.25 -5.29
CA HIS A 27 10.01 16.16 -4.63
C HIS A 27 10.16 15.95 -3.10
N ALA A 28 11.09 15.10 -2.67
CA ALA A 28 11.39 14.91 -1.25
C ALA A 28 11.89 16.19 -0.57
N ALA A 29 12.74 16.97 -1.26
CA ALA A 29 13.16 18.28 -0.77
C ALA A 29 12.00 19.25 -0.67
N ASP A 30 11.09 19.27 -1.66
CA ASP A 30 9.90 20.11 -1.64
C ASP A 30 8.93 19.75 -0.52
N LEU A 31 8.75 18.45 -0.22
CA LEU A 31 8.01 18.00 0.96
C LEU A 31 8.66 18.51 2.26
N ALA A 32 9.98 18.33 2.40
CA ALA A 32 10.71 18.76 3.60
C ALA A 32 10.66 20.29 3.80
N LYS A 33 10.64 21.05 2.71
CA LYS A 33 10.50 22.51 2.72
C LYS A 33 9.05 22.98 2.99
N GLY A 34 8.07 22.08 2.99
CA GLY A 34 6.66 22.44 3.05
C GLY A 34 6.20 23.21 1.80
N HIS A 35 6.76 22.91 0.64
CA HIS A 35 6.38 23.58 -0.61
C HIS A 35 4.88 23.41 -0.87
N PRO A 36 4.13 24.49 -1.14
CA PRO A 36 2.70 24.40 -1.42
C PRO A 36 2.40 23.39 -2.53
N GLY A 37 1.47 22.47 -2.27
CA GLY A 37 1.03 21.47 -3.25
C GLY A 37 1.87 20.18 -3.31
N ALA A 38 3.09 20.14 -2.76
CA ALA A 38 3.91 18.92 -2.80
C ALA A 38 3.19 17.73 -2.14
N GLN A 39 2.61 17.95 -0.96
CA GLN A 39 1.92 16.92 -0.19
C GLN A 39 0.62 16.40 -0.85
N ILE A 40 0.02 17.16 -1.78
CA ILE A 40 -1.23 16.74 -2.45
C ILE A 40 -0.99 15.45 -3.23
N ARG A 41 0.15 15.35 -3.91
CA ARG A 41 0.52 14.16 -4.68
C ARG A 41 0.68 12.93 -3.78
N ASP A 42 1.40 13.06 -2.67
CA ASP A 42 1.62 11.98 -1.70
C ASP A 42 0.31 11.50 -1.07
N ASN A 43 -0.57 12.44 -0.70
CA ASN A 43 -1.87 12.13 -0.14
C ASN A 43 -2.76 11.43 -1.17
N ALA A 44 -2.77 11.89 -2.44
CA ALA A 44 -3.53 11.25 -3.50
C ALA A 44 -3.06 9.81 -3.77
N LEU A 45 -1.75 9.59 -3.86
CA LEU A 45 -1.16 8.27 -4.06
C LEU A 45 -1.42 7.34 -2.87
N SER A 46 -1.27 7.86 -1.65
CA SER A 46 -1.52 7.09 -0.41
C SER A 46 -2.99 6.70 -0.29
N LYS A 47 -3.91 7.61 -0.64
CA LYS A 47 -5.34 7.32 -0.68
C LYS A 47 -5.68 6.27 -1.74
N ALA A 48 -5.13 6.39 -2.95
CA ALA A 48 -5.32 5.38 -4.00
C ALA A 48 -4.83 3.98 -3.56
N ARG A 49 -3.69 3.93 -2.84
CA ARG A 49 -3.17 2.70 -2.27
C ARG A 49 -4.10 2.10 -1.22
N TYR A 50 -4.60 2.91 -0.29
CA TYR A 50 -5.48 2.43 0.79
C TYR A 50 -6.83 1.93 0.25
N GLU A 51 -7.36 2.60 -0.78
CA GLU A 51 -8.64 2.26 -1.42
C GLU A 51 -8.50 1.20 -2.53
N PHE A 52 -7.32 0.59 -2.70
CA PHE A 52 -7.04 -0.41 -3.73
C PHE A 52 -7.36 0.03 -5.17
N ARG A 53 -7.26 1.34 -5.44
CA ARG A 53 -7.37 1.91 -6.79
C ARG A 53 -6.03 1.76 -7.52
N TRP A 54 -5.72 0.53 -7.93
CA TRP A 54 -4.42 0.15 -8.46
C TRP A 54 -3.96 1.02 -9.64
N ASP A 55 -4.83 1.23 -10.63
CA ASP A 55 -4.47 2.04 -11.79
C ASP A 55 -4.19 3.50 -11.43
N ASP A 56 -4.96 4.07 -10.50
CA ASP A 56 -4.70 5.42 -10.00
C ASP A 56 -3.37 5.48 -9.24
N GLN A 57 -3.06 4.47 -8.43
CA GLN A 57 -1.78 4.38 -7.74
C GLN A 57 -0.60 4.32 -8.72
N PHE A 58 -0.72 3.54 -9.80
CA PHE A 58 0.32 3.47 -10.83
C PHE A 58 0.49 4.81 -11.54
N ASN A 59 -0.62 5.39 -12.01
CA ASN A 59 -0.62 6.64 -12.76
C ASN A 59 -0.10 7.83 -11.95
N LEU A 60 -0.27 7.82 -10.62
CA LEU A 60 0.28 8.84 -9.72
C LEU A 60 1.78 8.63 -9.42
N GLY A 61 2.34 7.47 -9.74
CA GLY A 61 3.75 7.14 -9.58
C GLY A 61 4.67 8.02 -10.42
N LEU A 62 5.96 8.11 -10.04
CA LEU A 62 6.94 8.85 -10.87
C LEU A 62 7.27 8.10 -12.17
N ASP A 63 7.13 6.78 -12.16
CA ASP A 63 7.31 5.88 -13.30
C ASP A 63 6.14 4.87 -13.34
N PRO A 64 4.99 5.25 -13.93
CA PRO A 64 3.78 4.43 -13.92
C PRO A 64 3.96 3.05 -14.54
N ASP A 65 4.70 2.97 -15.65
CA ASP A 65 4.95 1.71 -16.36
C ASP A 65 5.69 0.71 -15.48
N LYS A 66 6.71 1.19 -14.74
CA LYS A 66 7.49 0.35 -13.81
C LYS A 66 6.67 -0.08 -12.60
N ALA A 67 5.82 0.80 -12.08
CA ALA A 67 4.92 0.45 -10.97
C ALA A 67 3.92 -0.64 -11.38
N LYS A 68 3.32 -0.51 -12.56
CA LYS A 68 2.41 -1.50 -13.11
C LYS A 68 3.12 -2.83 -13.38
N SER A 69 4.31 -2.79 -13.99
CA SER A 69 5.05 -4.02 -14.32
C SER A 69 5.39 -4.84 -13.08
N PHE A 70 5.83 -4.21 -11.99
CA PHE A 70 6.16 -4.89 -10.74
C PHE A 70 4.95 -5.58 -10.09
N HIS A 71 3.77 -4.97 -10.15
CA HIS A 71 2.54 -5.62 -9.71
C HIS A 71 2.22 -6.83 -10.60
N ASP A 72 2.30 -6.64 -11.92
CA ASP A 72 1.86 -7.61 -12.92
C ASP A 72 2.79 -8.82 -13.06
N GLU A 73 4.04 -8.72 -12.58
CA GLU A 73 4.96 -9.86 -12.46
C GLU A 73 4.34 -11.06 -11.71
N THR A 74 3.47 -10.77 -10.72
CA THR A 74 2.82 -11.82 -9.90
C THR A 74 1.31 -11.84 -10.03
N LEU A 75 0.69 -10.72 -10.40
CA LEU A 75 -0.77 -10.57 -10.53
C LEU A 75 -1.14 -9.91 -11.87
N PRO A 76 -0.87 -10.56 -13.02
CA PRO A 76 -0.99 -9.95 -14.35
C PRO A 76 -2.45 -9.73 -14.81
N LYS A 77 -3.41 -10.42 -14.19
CA LYS A 77 -4.82 -10.35 -14.62
C LYS A 77 -5.40 -8.98 -14.31
N GLU A 78 -6.22 -8.44 -15.20
CA GLU A 78 -6.92 -7.16 -14.97
C GLU A 78 -7.85 -7.21 -13.75
N SER A 79 -8.40 -8.38 -13.43
CA SER A 79 -9.17 -8.57 -12.18
C SER A 79 -8.35 -8.32 -10.91
N ALA A 80 -7.02 -8.37 -10.97
CA ALA A 80 -6.18 -8.03 -9.82
C ALA A 80 -6.09 -6.52 -9.57
N LYS A 81 -6.41 -5.68 -10.57
CA LYS A 81 -6.43 -4.20 -10.44
C LYS A 81 -7.62 -3.67 -9.64
N VAL A 82 -8.52 -4.56 -9.27
CA VAL A 82 -9.64 -4.28 -8.35
C VAL A 82 -9.55 -5.13 -7.07
N ALA A 83 -8.46 -5.88 -6.88
CA ALA A 83 -8.30 -6.75 -5.72
C ALA A 83 -7.90 -5.95 -4.47
N HIS A 84 -8.50 -6.28 -3.33
CA HIS A 84 -8.14 -5.70 -2.02
C HIS A 84 -6.91 -6.36 -1.39
N PHE A 85 -5.92 -6.73 -2.20
CA PHE A 85 -4.64 -7.29 -1.76
C PHE A 85 -3.60 -7.27 -2.88
N CYS A 86 -2.33 -7.49 -2.53
CA CYS A 86 -1.27 -7.81 -3.47
C CYS A 86 -0.63 -9.16 -3.11
N SER A 87 0.31 -9.62 -3.93
CA SER A 87 1.02 -10.88 -3.74
C SER A 87 1.84 -10.95 -2.45
N MET A 88 2.23 -9.82 -1.85
CA MET A 88 3.04 -9.81 -0.63
C MET A 88 2.33 -10.41 0.59
N CYS A 89 1.04 -10.10 0.78
CA CYS A 89 0.26 -10.54 1.96
C CYS A 89 -0.90 -11.47 1.59
N GLY A 90 -1.30 -11.50 0.32
CA GLY A 90 -2.46 -12.26 -0.13
C GLY A 90 -3.79 -11.75 0.45
N PRO A 91 -4.89 -12.46 0.16
CA PRO A 91 -6.26 -11.99 0.40
C PRO A 91 -6.68 -11.94 1.88
N HIS A 92 -5.96 -12.66 2.76
CA HIS A 92 -6.34 -12.85 4.17
C HIS A 92 -5.49 -12.05 5.16
N PHE A 93 -4.28 -11.61 4.76
CA PHE A 93 -3.34 -10.94 5.67
C PHE A 93 -2.98 -9.51 5.24
N CYS A 94 -3.69 -8.94 4.25
CA CYS A 94 -3.48 -7.56 3.87
C CYS A 94 -3.94 -6.61 4.99
N SER A 95 -3.00 -5.89 5.58
CA SER A 95 -3.27 -4.97 6.70
C SER A 95 -4.26 -3.87 6.36
N MET A 96 -4.21 -3.30 5.14
CA MET A 96 -5.13 -2.24 4.71
C MET A 96 -6.56 -2.77 4.61
N LYS A 97 -6.75 -3.98 4.07
CA LYS A 97 -8.06 -4.63 4.00
C LYS A 97 -8.60 -4.93 5.39
N ILE A 98 -7.80 -5.54 6.26
CA ILE A 98 -8.19 -5.81 7.65
C ILE A 98 -8.61 -4.50 8.36
N THR A 99 -7.87 -3.42 8.14
CA THR A 99 -8.21 -2.11 8.70
C THR A 99 -9.55 -1.60 8.17
N GLN A 100 -9.83 -1.77 6.88
CA GLN A 100 -11.11 -1.40 6.28
C GLN A 100 -12.26 -2.24 6.86
N ASP A 101 -12.10 -3.56 6.94
CA ASP A 101 -13.11 -4.48 7.49
C ASP A 101 -13.46 -4.11 8.95
N VAL A 102 -12.47 -3.72 9.76
CA VAL A 102 -12.69 -3.27 11.15
C VAL A 102 -13.46 -1.95 11.19
N ARG A 103 -13.13 -0.99 10.32
CA ARG A 103 -13.83 0.30 10.25
C ARG A 103 -15.27 0.15 9.79
N ASP A 104 -15.50 -0.70 8.80
CA ASP A 104 -16.84 -0.98 8.27
C ASP A 104 -17.71 -1.65 9.35
N TYR A 105 -17.15 -2.64 10.06
CA TYR A 105 -17.82 -3.25 11.22
C TYR A 105 -18.17 -2.22 12.31
N ALA A 106 -17.22 -1.33 12.66
CA ALA A 106 -17.47 -0.28 13.64
C ALA A 106 -18.63 0.63 13.21
N ALA A 107 -18.63 1.06 11.95
CA ALA A 107 -19.67 1.92 11.37
C ALA A 107 -21.05 1.24 11.36
N GLU A 108 -21.13 -0.03 10.98
CA GLU A 108 -22.38 -0.80 10.97
C GLU A 108 -22.98 -0.96 12.38
N GLN A 109 -22.13 -1.09 13.40
CA GLN A 109 -22.56 -1.20 14.79
C GLN A 109 -22.79 0.17 15.47
N GLY A 110 -22.56 1.28 14.76
CA GLY A 110 -22.63 2.62 15.35
C GLY A 110 -21.61 2.86 16.47
N LEU A 111 -20.51 2.11 16.45
CA LEU A 111 -19.43 2.18 17.43
C LEU A 111 -18.33 3.14 16.94
N SER A 112 -17.66 3.81 17.86
CA SER A 112 -16.37 4.43 17.53
C SER A 112 -15.29 3.37 17.29
N ASP A 113 -14.22 3.72 16.55
CA ASP A 113 -13.08 2.83 16.28
C ASP A 113 -12.55 2.16 17.57
N GLN A 114 -12.49 2.91 18.66
CA GLN A 114 -11.99 2.41 19.94
C GLN A 114 -12.96 1.41 20.58
N GLN A 115 -14.27 1.69 20.54
CA GLN A 115 -15.29 0.78 21.06
C GLN A 115 -15.35 -0.53 20.24
N ALA A 116 -15.23 -0.44 18.91
CA ALA A 116 -15.20 -1.60 18.04
C ALA A 116 -13.98 -2.50 18.32
N LEU A 117 -12.81 -1.89 18.56
CA LEU A 117 -11.59 -2.61 18.93
C LEU A 117 -11.74 -3.34 20.27
N GLU A 118 -12.24 -2.66 21.30
CA GLU A 118 -12.47 -3.24 22.63
C GLU A 118 -13.47 -4.40 22.56
N GLN A 119 -14.59 -4.22 21.85
CA GLN A 119 -15.59 -5.24 21.66
C GLN A 119 -15.05 -6.43 20.87
N GLY A 120 -14.36 -6.20 19.75
CA GLY A 120 -13.78 -7.26 18.93
C GLY A 120 -12.75 -8.11 19.67
N MET A 121 -11.89 -7.46 20.49
CA MET A 121 -10.95 -8.16 21.36
C MET A 121 -11.67 -8.97 22.45
N ALA A 122 -12.72 -8.43 23.06
CA ALA A 122 -13.53 -9.17 24.03
C ALA A 122 -14.20 -10.39 23.40
N ASP A 123 -14.68 -10.28 22.16
CA ASP A 123 -15.33 -11.36 21.43
C ASP A 123 -14.34 -12.47 21.06
N LYS A 124 -13.16 -12.10 20.53
CA LYS A 124 -12.09 -13.06 20.25
C LYS A 124 -11.54 -13.73 21.50
N ALA A 125 -11.47 -13.02 22.62
CA ALA A 125 -11.11 -13.62 23.90
C ALA A 125 -12.16 -14.64 24.37
N ARG A 126 -13.46 -14.39 24.15
CA ARG A 126 -14.52 -15.37 24.43
C ARG A 126 -14.42 -16.58 23.50
N GLU A 127 -14.22 -16.37 22.21
CA GLU A 127 -14.03 -17.43 21.21
C GLU A 127 -12.85 -18.34 21.58
N PHE A 128 -11.69 -17.74 21.90
CA PHE A 128 -10.49 -18.47 22.30
C PHE A 128 -10.74 -19.37 23.51
N ARG A 129 -11.42 -18.86 24.55
CA ARG A 129 -11.79 -19.62 25.75
C ARG A 129 -12.78 -20.76 25.42
N GLN A 130 -13.78 -20.49 24.58
CA GLN A 130 -14.78 -21.50 24.17
C GLN A 130 -14.16 -22.64 23.39
N GLN A 131 -13.12 -22.36 22.61
CA GLN A 131 -12.44 -23.34 21.78
C GLN A 131 -11.25 -24.01 22.50
N GLY A 132 -11.24 -24.01 23.85
CA GLY A 132 -10.28 -24.75 24.67
C GLY A 132 -9.08 -23.94 25.19
N GLY A 133 -8.92 -22.68 24.79
CA GLY A 133 -7.85 -21.82 25.31
C GLY A 133 -6.44 -22.21 24.85
N GLU A 134 -6.33 -23.00 23.78
CA GLU A 134 -5.06 -23.43 23.19
C GLU A 134 -4.70 -22.58 21.97
N VAL A 135 -3.45 -22.12 21.93
CA VAL A 135 -2.92 -21.31 20.82
C VAL A 135 -2.69 -22.16 19.57
N TYR A 136 -2.23 -23.40 19.76
CA TYR A 136 -1.98 -24.34 18.68
C TYR A 136 -3.01 -25.44 18.75
N ARG A 137 -3.75 -25.66 17.67
CA ARG A 137 -4.69 -26.79 17.56
C ARG A 137 -4.09 -27.88 16.68
N PRO A 138 -4.28 -29.16 17.04
CA PRO A 138 -4.08 -30.23 16.08
C PRO A 138 -5.07 -30.05 14.93
N GLU A 139 -4.60 -30.23 13.70
CA GLU A 139 -5.42 -30.23 12.47
C GLU A 139 -6.51 -31.31 12.50
#